data_AF-A0A7G6TTF9-F1
#
_entry.id   AF-A0A7G6TTF9-F1
#
_cell.length_a   1.000
_cell.length_b   1.000
_cell.length_c   1.000
_cell.angle_alpha   90.00
_cell.angle_beta   90.00
_cell.angle_gamma   90.00
#
_symmetry.space_group_name_H-M   'P 1'
#
loop_
_entity.id
_entity.type
_entity.pdbx_description
1 polymer ?
#
loop_
_entity_poly.entity_id
_entity_poly.type
_entity_poly.pdbx_seq_one_letter_code
_entity_poly.pdbx_strand_id
1 'polypeptide(L)'
;MAKYSKKAAAKVARAVKKAKAGTLRSGRSKKKVTSRKQAIAIGLSEARAEGKKVPKAPKKKTVKKASKKTAGKKKAAKKSRKSTKA
;
A
#
# COMPACT_ATOMS: atom_id res chain seq x y z
N MET A 1 15.45 -5.21 -25.65
CA MET A 1 15.44 -4.15 -24.60
C MET A 1 15.01 -4.76 -23.26
N ALA A 2 15.82 -4.66 -22.21
CA ALA A 2 15.42 -5.17 -20.89
C ALA A 2 14.13 -4.49 -20.38
N LYS A 3 13.20 -5.26 -19.81
CA LYS A 3 11.94 -4.77 -19.24
C LYS A 3 12.19 -3.77 -18.08
N TYR A 4 13.30 -3.90 -17.37
CA TYR A 4 13.69 -3.05 -16.24
C TYR A 4 15.10 -2.50 -16.46
N SER A 5 15.41 -1.31 -15.93
CA SER A 5 16.79 -0.82 -15.85
C SER A 5 17.60 -1.58 -14.78
N LYS A 6 18.93 -1.66 -14.94
CA LYS A 6 19.84 -2.22 -13.92
C LYS A 6 19.62 -1.57 -12.55
N LYS A 7 19.45 -0.25 -12.53
CA LYS A 7 19.19 0.53 -11.31
C LYS A 7 17.83 0.20 -10.66
N ALA A 8 16.82 -0.21 -11.43
CA ALA A 8 15.54 -0.66 -10.89
C ALA A 8 15.66 -2.05 -10.25
N ALA A 9 16.38 -2.98 -10.89
CA ALA A 9 16.67 -4.29 -10.34
C ALA A 9 17.43 -4.19 -9.00
N ALA A 10 18.42 -3.30 -8.92
CA ALA A 10 19.17 -3.04 -7.68
C ALA A 10 18.27 -2.55 -6.52
N LYS A 11 17.29 -1.67 -6.79
CA LYS A 11 16.34 -1.21 -5.77
C LYS A 11 15.44 -2.34 -5.26
N VAL A 12 14.96 -3.19 -6.15
CA VAL A 12 14.18 -4.37 -5.76
C VAL A 12 15.02 -5.32 -4.92
N ALA A 13 16.26 -5.61 -5.32
CA ALA A 13 17.16 -6.46 -4.57
C ALA A 13 17.41 -5.91 -3.15
N ARG A 14 17.66 -4.60 -3.01
CA ARG A 14 17.82 -3.93 -1.71
C ARG A 14 16.55 -4.04 -0.86
N ALA A 15 15.38 -3.78 -1.43
CA ALA A 15 14.11 -3.88 -0.71
C ALA A 15 13.86 -5.31 -0.22
N VAL A 16 14.10 -6.31 -1.06
CA VAL A 16 13.98 -7.73 -0.68
C VAL A 16 14.96 -8.10 0.42
N LYS A 17 16.22 -7.65 0.34
CA LYS A 17 17.23 -7.90 1.39
C LYS A 17 16.78 -7.31 2.74
N LYS A 18 16.29 -6.06 2.75
CA LYS A 18 15.74 -5.41 3.95
C LYS A 18 14.49 -6.10 4.49
N ALA A 19 13.64 -6.63 3.61
CA ALA A 19 12.46 -7.38 4.02
C ALA A 19 12.85 -8.71 4.68
N LYS A 20 13.82 -9.43 4.11
CA LYS A 20 14.39 -10.66 4.70
C LYS A 20 15.03 -10.39 6.07
N ALA A 21 15.73 -9.26 6.21
CA ALA A 21 16.27 -8.82 7.49
C ALA A 21 15.21 -8.30 8.47
N GLY A 22 13.94 -8.19 8.05
CA GLY A 22 12.84 -7.72 8.90
C GLY A 22 12.88 -6.23 9.24
N THR A 23 13.68 -5.43 8.52
CA THR A 23 13.85 -3.99 8.75
C THR A 23 13.02 -3.13 7.79
N LEU A 24 12.52 -3.71 6.69
CA LEU A 24 11.70 -2.97 5.74
C LEU A 24 10.34 -2.59 6.34
N ARG A 25 9.99 -1.31 6.25
CA ARG A 25 8.72 -0.75 6.72
C ARG A 25 7.93 -0.16 5.55
N SER A 26 6.61 -0.25 5.64
CA SER A 26 5.66 0.46 4.78
C SER A 26 5.71 1.96 5.06
N GLY A 27 5.34 2.78 4.06
CA GLY A 27 5.39 4.25 4.16
C GLY A 27 4.49 4.83 5.25
N ARG A 28 3.29 5.30 4.88
CA ARG A 28 2.39 6.03 5.82
C ARG A 28 2.08 5.27 7.11
N SER A 29 1.89 3.95 7.03
CA SER A 29 1.51 3.14 8.19
C SER A 29 2.68 2.70 9.07
N LYS A 30 3.94 2.89 8.64
CA LYS A 30 5.15 2.43 9.36
C LYS A 30 5.11 0.96 9.82
N LYS A 31 4.24 0.13 9.24
CA LYS A 31 4.11 -1.31 9.53
C LYS A 31 5.26 -2.07 8.90
N LYS A 32 5.76 -3.11 9.57
CA LYS A 32 6.78 -4.01 9.03
C LYS A 32 6.25 -4.75 7.80
N VAL A 33 7.09 -4.88 6.78
CA VAL A 33 6.74 -5.62 5.57
C VAL A 33 6.82 -7.11 5.85
N THR A 34 5.73 -7.82 5.59
CA THR A 34 5.60 -9.25 5.89
C THR A 34 5.78 -10.13 4.66
N SER A 35 5.59 -9.58 3.45
CA SER A 35 5.61 -10.38 2.21
C SER A 35 6.67 -9.91 1.21
N ARG A 36 7.30 -10.88 0.54
CA ARG A 36 8.26 -10.62 -0.55
C ARG A 36 7.63 -9.84 -1.70
N LYS A 37 6.36 -10.12 -2.04
CA LYS A 37 5.59 -9.38 -3.06
C LYS A 37 5.50 -7.89 -2.71
N GLN A 38 5.23 -7.57 -1.44
CA GLN A 38 5.17 -6.19 -0.97
C GLN A 38 6.53 -5.51 -1.01
N ALA A 39 7.62 -6.22 -0.66
CA ALA A 39 8.98 -5.69 -0.78
C ALA A 39 9.35 -5.36 -2.24
N ILE A 40 8.98 -6.24 -3.18
CA ILE A 40 9.16 -5.99 -4.62
C ILE A 40 8.34 -4.76 -5.05
N ALA A 41 7.09 -4.65 -4.61
CA ALA A 41 6.24 -3.50 -4.92
C ALA A 41 6.84 -2.18 -4.41
N ILE A 42 7.37 -2.16 -3.19
CA ILE A 42 8.08 -0.99 -2.63
C ILE A 42 9.31 -0.66 -3.47
N GLY A 43 10.16 -1.65 -3.78
CA GLY A 43 11.36 -1.43 -4.59
C GLY A 43 11.05 -0.93 -6.01
N LEU A 44 9.98 -1.42 -6.65
CA LEU A 44 9.52 -0.94 -7.95
C LEU A 44 8.94 0.48 -7.87
N SER A 45 8.22 0.82 -6.80
CA SER A 45 7.69 2.18 -6.58
C SER A 45 8.80 3.19 -6.31
N GLU A 46 9.81 2.83 -5.51
CA GLU A 46 11.02 3.66 -5.32
C GLU A 46 11.74 3.89 -6.65
N ALA A 47 11.89 2.85 -7.47
CA ALA A 47 12.54 2.99 -8.77
C ALA A 47 11.75 3.91 -9.72
N ARG A 48 10.41 3.86 -9.69
CA ARG A 48 9.57 4.79 -10.48
C ARG A 48 9.68 6.24 -10.00
N ALA A 49 9.71 6.46 -8.67
CA ALA A 49 9.88 7.79 -8.11
C ALA A 49 11.22 8.43 -8.52
N GLU A 50 12.26 7.61 -8.69
CA GLU A 50 13.57 8.03 -9.19
C GLU A 50 13.65 8.15 -10.73
N GLY A 51 12.53 8.08 -11.44
CA GLY A 51 12.49 8.20 -12.90
C GLY A 51 13.12 7.03 -13.67
N LYS A 52 13.39 5.90 -13.01
CA LYS A 52 14.01 4.74 -13.66
C LYS A 52 13.01 4.02 -14.56
N LYS A 53 13.52 3.40 -15.62
CA LYS A 53 12.71 2.54 -16.49
C LYS A 53 12.18 1.32 -15.73
N VAL A 54 10.88 1.33 -15.46
CA VAL A 54 10.14 0.25 -14.81
C VAL A 54 8.90 -0.05 -15.68
N PRO A 55 8.55 -1.33 -15.90
CA PRO A 55 7.31 -1.69 -16.57
C PRO A 55 6.11 -1.04 -15.91
N LYS A 56 5.22 -0.53 -16.76
CA LYS A 56 3.88 -0.13 -16.34
C LYS A 56 3.20 -1.36 -15.79
N ALA A 57 2.48 -1.19 -14.67
CA ALA A 57 1.59 -2.24 -14.22
C ALA A 57 0.62 -2.54 -15.37
N PRO A 58 0.29 -3.82 -15.64
CA PRO A 58 -0.70 -4.14 -16.64
C PRO A 58 -1.98 -3.37 -16.31
N LYS A 59 -2.55 -2.68 -17.30
CA LYS A 59 -3.85 -2.02 -17.16
C LYS A 59 -4.86 -3.12 -16.87
N LYS A 60 -5.14 -3.41 -15.59
CA LYS A 60 -6.33 -4.20 -15.25
C LYS A 60 -7.49 -3.38 -15.76
N LYS A 61 -8.24 -3.92 -16.73
CA LYS A 61 -9.56 -3.38 -17.09
C LYS A 61 -10.31 -3.27 -15.76
N THR A 62 -10.49 -2.06 -15.27
CA THR A 62 -11.28 -1.84 -14.08
C THR A 62 -12.70 -2.20 -14.50
N VAL A 63 -13.12 -3.44 -14.21
CA VAL A 63 -14.52 -3.63 -13.84
C VAL A 63 -14.73 -2.62 -12.72
N LYS A 64 -15.44 -1.53 -13.04
CA LYS A 64 -15.84 -0.50 -12.09
C LYS A 64 -16.59 -1.24 -10.99
N LYS A 65 -15.88 -1.71 -9.95
CA LYS A 65 -16.50 -2.20 -8.74
C LYS A 65 -17.06 -0.95 -8.11
N ALA A 66 -18.35 -0.73 -8.38
CA ALA A 66 -19.13 0.37 -7.84
C ALA A 66 -18.70 0.60 -6.41
N SER A 67 -18.30 1.82 -6.11
CA SER A 67 -18.10 2.31 -4.77
C SER A 67 -19.36 1.99 -3.97
N LYS A 68 -19.41 0.85 -3.29
CA LYS A 68 -20.30 0.68 -2.14
C LYS A 68 -19.73 1.66 -1.12
N LYS A 69 -20.26 2.89 -1.15
CA LYS A 69 -20.17 3.86 -0.05
C LYS A 69 -20.58 3.07 1.19
N THR A 70 -19.63 2.51 1.92
CA THR A 70 -19.87 2.04 3.26
C THR A 70 -20.12 3.30 4.07
N ALA A 71 -21.41 3.54 4.32
CA ALA A 71 -21.89 4.51 5.27
C ALA A 71 -20.95 4.56 6.48
N GLY A 72 -20.47 5.76 6.80
CA GLY A 72 -19.64 5.98 7.98
C GLY A 72 -20.38 5.41 9.18
N LYS A 73 -19.88 4.31 9.72
CA LYS A 73 -20.26 3.79 11.03
C LYS A 73 -19.62 4.72 12.07
N LYS A 74 -20.09 5.97 12.14
CA LYS A 74 -19.80 6.92 13.21
C LYS A 74 -20.89 6.74 14.28
N LYS A 75 -20.46 6.16 15.40
CA LYS A 75 -21.05 6.21 16.75
C LYS A 75 -22.49 5.70 16.94
N ALA A 76 -22.59 4.43 17.36
CA ALA A 76 -23.63 3.98 18.28
C ALA A 76 -22.93 3.39 19.53
N ALA A 77 -22.83 4.17 20.61
CA ALA A 77 -22.61 3.68 21.99
C ALA A 77 -22.58 4.84 23.02
N LYS A 78 -23.77 5.31 23.43
CA LYS A 78 -24.16 5.69 24.81
C LYS A 78 -25.60 6.21 24.71
N LYS A 79 -26.62 5.33 24.77
CA LYS A 79 -27.31 4.91 26.02
C LYS A 79 -27.65 6.17 26.84
N SER A 80 -28.83 6.74 26.62
CA SER A 80 -30.06 6.50 27.41
C SER A 80 -30.19 7.46 28.61
N ARG A 81 -31.15 8.39 28.56
CA ARG A 81 -32.37 8.40 29.37
C ARG A 81 -33.05 9.78 29.30
N LYS A 82 -34.36 9.67 29.14
CA LYS A 82 -35.44 10.65 29.05
C LYS A 82 -35.79 11.20 30.44
N SER A 83 -36.04 12.51 30.54
CA SER A 83 -37.11 13.16 31.36
C SER A 83 -36.78 14.65 31.53
N THR A 84 -37.46 15.58 30.85
CA THR A 84 -38.65 16.34 31.33
C THR A 84 -38.50 17.02 32.70
N LYS A 85 -38.40 18.36 32.64
CA LYS A 85 -39.08 19.41 33.44
C LYS A 85 -39.02 19.37 34.98
N ALA A 86 -38.43 20.42 35.55
CA ALA A 86 -38.97 21.23 36.64
C ALA A 86 -38.52 22.68 36.39
#